data_AF-A0A538ILY5-F1
#
_entry.id   AF-A0A538ILY5-F1
#
_cell.length_a   1.000
_cell.length_b   1.000
_cell.length_c   1.000
_cell.angle_alpha   90.00
_cell.angle_beta   90.00
_cell.angle_gamma   90.00
#
_symmetry.space_group_name_H-M   'P 1'
#
loop_
_entity.id
_entity.type
_entity.pdbx_description
1 polymer ?
#
loop_
_entity_poly.entity_id
_entity_poly.type
_entity_poly.pdbx_seq_one_letter_code
_entity_poly.pdbx_strand_id
1 'polypeptide(L)'
;RWEETLSALEDDPRKLERQLDWVAKLSTLSSYRDKHGLEWNDPKLALLDLQYHDVRLDKGIANVLIRNGKLERLSTEDEVQRAIEAPPTDTRAYFRGRCLAQFPQQVAAASWDSVIFDLGAETLQRVPMHEPLRGTESSTKRLLDSCRTAGDLIDKIKT
;
A
#
# COMPACT_ATOMS: atom_id res chain seq x y z
N ARG A 1 5.09 -13.85 -16.75
CA ARG A 1 5.65 -13.62 -15.41
C ARG A 1 5.66 -14.87 -14.53
N TRP A 2 4.52 -15.50 -14.19
CA TRP A 2 4.55 -16.68 -13.30
C TRP A 2 5.31 -17.87 -13.91
N GLU A 3 4.92 -18.32 -15.10
CA GLU A 3 5.58 -19.42 -15.80
C GLU A 3 7.09 -19.16 -15.99
N GLU A 4 7.46 -17.98 -16.49
CA GLU A 4 8.86 -17.55 -16.64
C GLU A 4 9.65 -17.61 -15.32
N THR A 5 9.01 -17.22 -14.21
CA THR A 5 9.64 -17.29 -12.87
C THR A 5 9.89 -18.73 -12.47
N LEU A 6 8.92 -19.63 -12.68
CA LEU A 6 9.08 -21.05 -12.36
C LEU A 6 10.17 -21.70 -13.21
N SER A 7 10.19 -21.44 -14.52
CA SER A 7 11.25 -21.97 -15.40
C SER A 7 12.63 -21.43 -15.02
N ALA A 8 12.75 -20.16 -14.64
CA ALA A 8 14.02 -19.60 -14.18
C ALA A 8 14.46 -20.17 -12.82
N LEU A 9 13.53 -20.47 -11.91
CA LEU A 9 13.84 -21.15 -10.65
C LEU A 9 14.33 -22.59 -10.85
N GLU A 10 13.75 -23.31 -11.81
CA GLU A 10 14.17 -24.68 -12.16
C GLU A 10 15.59 -24.72 -12.75
N ASP A 11 15.94 -23.71 -13.53
CA ASP A 11 17.24 -23.60 -14.21
C ASP A 11 18.34 -22.99 -13.32
N ASP A 12 18.21 -21.72 -12.92
CA ASP A 12 19.11 -21.07 -11.97
C ASP A 12 18.37 -19.92 -11.26
N PRO A 13 18.03 -20.08 -9.96
CA PRO A 13 17.34 -19.04 -9.19
C PRO A 13 18.04 -17.67 -9.22
N ARG A 14 19.36 -17.61 -9.40
CA ARG A 14 20.11 -16.35 -9.45
C ARG A 14 19.68 -15.45 -10.61
N LYS A 15 19.08 -16.01 -11.67
CA LYS A 15 18.50 -15.23 -12.77
C LYS A 15 17.37 -14.29 -12.32
N LEU A 16 16.79 -14.57 -11.15
CA LEU A 16 15.70 -13.79 -10.55
C LEU A 16 16.19 -12.85 -9.44
N GLU A 17 17.49 -12.57 -9.34
CA GLU A 17 18.05 -11.64 -8.34
C GLU A 17 17.38 -10.26 -8.38
N ARG A 18 16.89 -9.84 -9.55
CA ARG A 18 16.19 -8.55 -9.70
C ARG A 18 14.70 -8.60 -9.37
N GLN A 19 14.12 -9.79 -9.21
CA GLN A 19 12.66 -10.00 -9.17
C GLN A 19 12.17 -10.65 -7.87
N LEU A 20 12.98 -11.49 -7.23
CA LEU A 20 12.61 -12.22 -6.01
C LEU A 20 13.45 -11.77 -4.83
N ASP A 21 12.78 -11.31 -3.76
CA ASP A 21 13.44 -10.79 -2.56
C ASP A 21 14.42 -11.78 -1.94
N TRP A 22 14.05 -13.05 -1.84
CA TRP A 22 14.90 -14.05 -1.21
C TRP A 22 16.17 -14.29 -2.03
N VAL A 23 16.11 -14.20 -3.36
CA VAL A 23 17.28 -14.35 -4.24
C VAL A 23 18.18 -13.12 -4.12
N ALA A 24 17.61 -11.91 -4.21
CA ALA A 24 18.33 -10.65 -4.06
C ALA A 24 19.06 -10.55 -2.71
N LYS A 25 18.34 -10.91 -1.64
CA LYS A 25 18.87 -10.94 -0.29
C LYS A 25 19.95 -12.00 -0.14
N LEU A 26 19.73 -13.22 -0.63
CA LEU A 26 20.73 -14.28 -0.58
C LEU A 26 22.02 -13.85 -1.30
N SER A 27 21.91 -13.23 -2.47
CA SER A 27 23.06 -12.67 -3.21
C SER A 27 23.79 -11.61 -2.39
N THR A 28 23.06 -10.66 -1.81
CA THR A 28 23.61 -9.58 -0.97
C THR A 28 24.35 -10.14 0.25
N LEU A 29 23.70 -11.06 0.98
CA LEU A 29 24.26 -11.66 2.19
C LEU A 29 25.45 -12.58 1.87
N SER A 30 25.36 -13.39 0.82
CA SER A 30 26.48 -14.25 0.39
C SER A 30 27.69 -13.40 0.00
N SER A 31 27.49 -12.33 -0.75
CA SER A 31 28.56 -11.39 -1.12
C SER A 31 29.23 -10.77 0.11
N TYR A 32 28.44 -10.36 1.11
CA TYR A 32 28.97 -9.79 2.35
C TYR A 32 29.72 -10.84 3.19
N ARG A 33 29.12 -12.02 3.33
CA ARG A 33 29.69 -13.16 4.03
C ARG A 33 31.05 -13.55 3.45
N ASP A 34 31.12 -13.75 2.14
CA ASP A 34 32.34 -14.19 1.45
C ASP A 34 33.43 -13.10 1.52
N LYS A 35 33.06 -11.83 1.38
CA LYS A 35 33.98 -10.68 1.52
C LYS A 35 34.59 -10.56 2.91
N HIS A 36 33.84 -10.91 3.95
CA HIS A 36 34.23 -10.72 5.35
C HIS A 36 34.60 -12.03 6.07
N GLY A 37 34.59 -13.17 5.37
CA GLY A 37 34.90 -14.49 5.94
C GLY A 37 33.97 -14.87 7.09
N LEU A 38 32.67 -14.55 6.97
CA LEU A 38 31.68 -14.82 8.01
C LEU A 38 31.04 -16.19 7.84
N GLU A 39 30.54 -16.74 8.93
CA GLU A 39 29.64 -17.89 8.90
C GLU A 39 28.18 -17.43 8.83
N TRP A 40 27.27 -18.30 8.38
CA TRP A 40 25.84 -17.95 8.24
C TRP A 40 25.15 -17.58 9.56
N ASN A 41 25.68 -18.04 10.70
CA ASN A 41 25.17 -17.72 12.03
C ASN A 41 25.75 -16.42 12.62
N ASP A 42 26.59 -15.69 11.88
CA ASP A 42 27.16 -14.44 12.37
C ASP A 42 26.04 -13.40 12.57
N PRO A 43 25.95 -12.76 13.76
CA PRO A 43 24.92 -11.75 14.05
C PRO A 43 24.89 -10.58 13.07
N LYS A 44 25.98 -10.26 12.38
CA LYS A 44 26.00 -9.21 11.35
C LYS A 44 25.14 -9.58 10.15
N LEU A 45 25.10 -10.86 9.74
CA LEU A 45 24.24 -11.29 8.65
C LEU A 45 22.77 -11.20 9.04
N ALA A 46 22.42 -11.52 10.30
CA ALA A 46 21.08 -11.33 10.82
C ALA A 46 20.68 -9.84 10.85
N LEU A 47 21.60 -8.94 11.20
CA LEU A 47 21.35 -7.50 11.13
C LEU A 47 21.13 -7.04 9.68
N LEU A 48 21.93 -7.51 8.72
CA LEU A 48 21.76 -7.17 7.30
C LEU A 48 20.45 -7.71 6.73
N ASP A 49 20.04 -8.92 7.14
CA ASP A 49 18.74 -9.51 6.79
C ASP A 49 17.59 -8.59 7.25
N LEU A 50 17.65 -8.08 8.48
CA LEU A 50 16.68 -7.11 8.98
C LEU A 50 16.76 -5.78 8.23
N GLN A 51 17.96 -5.25 8.00
CA GLN A 51 18.18 -3.99 7.27
C GLN A 51 17.71 -4.05 5.82
N TYR A 52 17.61 -5.23 5.23
CA TYR A 52 17.01 -5.40 3.90
C TYR A 52 15.59 -4.84 3.82
N HIS A 53 14.84 -4.99 4.91
CA HIS A 53 13.42 -4.62 5.02
C HIS A 53 13.17 -3.25 5.66
N ASP A 54 14.21 -2.45 5.89
CA ASP A 54 14.03 -1.12 6.48
C ASP A 54 13.26 -0.19 5.52
N VAL A 55 12.13 0.35 5.98
CA VAL A 55 11.23 1.19 5.19
C VAL A 55 11.80 2.56 4.82
N ARG A 56 12.89 2.98 5.48
CA ARG A 56 13.55 4.26 5.17
C ARG A 56 14.24 4.16 3.82
N LEU A 57 13.89 5.06 2.90
CA LEU A 57 14.34 5.04 1.50
C LEU A 57 15.86 5.11 1.35
N ASP A 58 16.55 5.76 2.29
CA ASP A 58 18.00 5.95 2.32
C ASP A 58 18.78 4.87 3.08
N LYS A 59 18.09 3.97 3.80
CA LYS A 59 18.73 2.97 4.68
C LYS A 59 18.40 1.53 4.33
N GLY A 60 17.19 1.25 3.84
CA GLY A 60 16.80 -0.11 3.45
C GLY A 60 17.64 -0.64 2.31
N ILE A 61 18.22 -1.83 2.47
CA ILE A 61 19.06 -2.43 1.42
C ILE A 61 18.22 -2.65 0.16
N ALA A 62 16.96 -3.10 0.28
CA ALA A 62 16.04 -3.21 -0.87
C ALA A 62 15.85 -1.86 -1.58
N ASN A 63 15.62 -0.77 -0.84
CA ASN A 63 15.48 0.58 -1.41
C ASN A 63 16.76 1.06 -2.12
N VAL A 64 17.94 0.75 -1.57
CA VAL A 64 19.23 1.04 -2.18
C VAL A 64 19.43 0.22 -3.46
N LEU A 65 19.06 -1.06 -3.46
CA LEU A 65 19.11 -1.92 -4.64
C LEU A 65 18.18 -1.40 -5.75
N ILE A 66 16.94 -1.03 -5.41
CA ILE A 66 15.98 -0.40 -6.33
C ILE A 66 16.58 0.86 -6.96
N ARG A 67 17.14 1.78 -6.14
CA ARG A 67 17.73 3.04 -6.62
C ARG A 67 18.90 2.82 -7.58
N ASN A 68 19.68 1.77 -7.35
CA ASN A 68 20.80 1.38 -8.22
C ASN A 68 20.35 0.51 -9.39
N GLY A 69 19.04 0.36 -9.62
CA GLY A 69 18.48 -0.44 -10.69
C GLY A 69 18.85 -1.92 -10.58
N LYS A 70 19.04 -2.47 -9.38
CA LYS A 70 19.34 -3.89 -9.10
C LYS A 70 18.13 -4.70 -8.63
N LEU A 71 17.03 -4.03 -8.31
CA LEU A 71 15.71 -4.63 -8.08
C LEU A 71 14.68 -3.96 -8.98
N GLU A 72 13.79 -4.76 -9.57
CA GLU A 72 12.70 -4.30 -10.42
C GLU A 72 11.56 -3.72 -9.58
N ARG A 73 10.96 -2.61 -10.03
CA ARG A 73 9.70 -2.09 -9.49
C ARG A 73 8.56 -2.38 -10.45
N LEU A 74 7.40 -2.71 -9.90
CA LEU A 74 6.15 -2.83 -10.66
C LEU A 74 5.40 -1.49 -10.77
N SER A 75 5.68 -0.55 -9.87
CA SER A 75 5.08 0.77 -9.83
C SER A 75 6.13 1.87 -9.89
N THR A 76 5.75 2.98 -10.48
CA THR A 76 6.52 4.24 -10.50
C THR A 76 6.47 4.93 -9.14
N GLU A 77 7.39 5.86 -8.91
CA GLU A 77 7.36 6.69 -7.70
C GLU A 77 6.12 7.60 -7.67
N ASP A 78 5.74 8.18 -8.82
CA ASP A 78 4.56 9.03 -8.92
C ASP A 78 3.26 8.30 -8.58
N GLU A 79 3.13 7.02 -8.96
CA GLU A 79 1.98 6.18 -8.58
C GLU A 79 1.93 5.95 -7.07
N VAL A 80 3.07 5.70 -6.44
CA VAL A 80 3.16 5.52 -4.99
C VAL A 80 2.83 6.81 -4.25
N GLN A 81 3.38 7.95 -4.69
CA GLN A 81 3.11 9.25 -4.08
C GLN A 81 1.63 9.62 -4.19
N ARG A 82 0.99 9.40 -5.34
CA ARG A 82 -0.46 9.60 -5.49
C ARG A 82 -1.27 8.72 -4.54
N ALA A 83 -0.87 7.47 -4.34
CA ALA A 83 -1.59 6.51 -3.50
C ALA A 83 -1.52 6.81 -1.99
N ILE A 84 -0.61 7.70 -1.55
CA ILE A 84 -0.58 8.18 -0.15
C ILE A 84 -1.83 8.99 0.17
N GLU A 85 -2.30 9.81 -0.78
CA GLU A 85 -3.39 10.75 -0.56
C GLU A 85 -4.71 10.32 -1.23
N ALA A 86 -4.62 9.59 -2.35
CA ALA A 86 -5.77 9.21 -3.15
C ALA A 86 -6.14 7.73 -2.95
N PRO A 87 -7.41 7.42 -2.61
CA PRO A 87 -7.88 6.05 -2.54
C PRO A 87 -8.00 5.43 -3.96
N PRO A 88 -7.99 4.09 -4.08
CA PRO A 88 -8.32 3.42 -5.34
C PRO A 88 -9.75 3.74 -5.76
N THR A 89 -9.99 3.90 -7.05
CA THR A 89 -11.23 4.46 -7.61
C THR A 89 -12.33 3.44 -7.87
N ASP A 90 -11.99 2.15 -7.86
CA ASP A 90 -12.83 1.04 -8.29
C ASP A 90 -13.39 0.20 -7.12
N THR A 91 -13.19 0.66 -5.89
CA THR A 91 -13.72 0.01 -4.68
C THR A 91 -14.37 1.02 -3.74
N ARG A 92 -15.05 0.52 -2.70
CA ARG A 92 -15.60 1.32 -1.60
C ARG A 92 -14.57 2.20 -0.88
N ALA A 93 -13.27 1.90 -1.02
CA ALA A 93 -12.22 2.74 -0.47
C ALA A 93 -12.27 4.16 -1.06
N TYR A 94 -12.75 4.33 -2.30
CA TYR A 94 -12.97 5.65 -2.90
C TYR A 94 -13.90 6.50 -2.05
N PHE A 95 -15.13 6.01 -1.79
CA PHE A 95 -16.11 6.72 -0.99
C PHE A 95 -15.56 7.05 0.41
N ARG A 96 -14.94 6.07 1.09
CA ARG A 96 -14.38 6.28 2.44
C ARG A 96 -13.26 7.32 2.45
N GLY A 97 -12.28 7.20 1.56
CA GLY A 97 -11.15 8.13 1.47
C GLY A 97 -11.61 9.53 1.11
N ARG A 98 -12.56 9.67 0.17
CA ARG A 98 -13.18 10.96 -0.17
C ARG A 98 -13.95 11.57 0.99
N CYS A 99 -14.71 10.78 1.77
CA CYS A 99 -15.40 11.30 2.95
C CYS A 99 -14.42 11.82 4.01
N LEU A 100 -13.33 11.09 4.27
CA LEU A 100 -12.29 11.50 5.21
C LEU A 100 -11.58 12.78 4.75
N ALA A 101 -11.30 12.91 3.45
CA ALA A 101 -10.63 14.08 2.89
C ALA A 101 -11.55 15.32 2.84
N GLN A 102 -12.83 15.14 2.48
CA GLN A 102 -13.77 16.23 2.24
C GLN A 102 -14.49 16.70 3.51
N PHE A 103 -14.72 15.81 4.48
CA PHE A 103 -15.47 16.10 5.72
C PHE A 103 -14.69 15.72 6.99
N PRO A 104 -13.40 16.04 7.12
CA PRO A 104 -12.55 15.50 8.20
C PRO A 104 -13.07 15.82 9.61
N GLN A 105 -13.65 17.01 9.80
CA GLN A 105 -14.19 17.45 11.10
C GLN A 105 -15.55 16.83 11.45
N GLN A 106 -16.22 16.21 10.48
CA GLN A 106 -17.55 15.62 10.65
C GLN A 106 -17.49 14.09 10.64
N VAL A 107 -16.33 13.46 10.42
CA VAL A 107 -16.16 12.02 10.52
C VAL A 107 -15.70 11.67 11.92
N ALA A 108 -16.58 11.05 12.71
CA ALA A 108 -16.27 10.59 14.06
C ALA A 108 -15.40 9.32 14.04
N ALA A 109 -15.67 8.41 13.09
CA ALA A 109 -14.91 7.18 12.91
C ALA A 109 -15.10 6.60 11.51
N ALA A 110 -14.17 5.76 11.07
CA ALA A 110 -14.28 4.97 9.84
C ALA A 110 -13.68 3.57 10.02
N SER A 111 -14.32 2.58 9.41
CA SER A 111 -13.88 1.17 9.35
C SER A 111 -13.95 0.65 7.91
N TRP A 112 -13.70 -0.65 7.69
CA TRP A 112 -13.87 -1.28 6.36
C TRP A 112 -15.32 -1.32 5.88
N ASP A 113 -16.26 -1.40 6.80
CA ASP A 113 -17.68 -1.59 6.51
C ASP A 113 -18.54 -0.35 6.79
N SER A 114 -17.97 0.75 7.29
CA SER A 114 -18.75 1.95 7.55
C SER A 114 -17.94 3.24 7.70
N VAL A 115 -18.62 4.36 7.49
CA VAL A 115 -18.20 5.70 7.91
C VAL A 115 -19.25 6.25 8.87
N ILE A 116 -18.80 6.80 10.00
CA ILE A 116 -19.66 7.35 11.04
C ILE A 116 -19.44 8.85 11.08
N PHE A 117 -20.53 9.60 10.93
CA PHE A 117 -20.52 11.06 10.93
C PHE A 117 -21.10 11.64 12.22
N ASP A 118 -20.46 12.67 12.74
CA ASP A 118 -21.00 13.57 13.75
C ASP A 118 -21.47 14.86 13.07
N LEU A 119 -22.78 15.11 13.16
CA LEU A 119 -23.44 16.28 12.57
C LEU A 119 -23.94 17.26 13.63
N GLY A 120 -23.53 17.11 14.90
CA GLY A 120 -24.03 17.92 16.03
C GLY A 120 -25.46 17.57 16.47
N ALA A 121 -25.99 16.43 16.01
CA ALA A 121 -27.27 15.88 16.45
C ALA A 121 -27.09 14.95 17.67
N GLU A 122 -28.18 14.57 18.33
CA GLU A 122 -28.14 13.63 19.47
C GLU A 122 -27.58 12.24 19.12
N THR A 123 -27.64 11.84 17.84
CA THR A 123 -27.17 10.53 17.38
C THR A 123 -26.21 10.63 16.20
N LEU A 124 -25.11 9.88 16.28
CA LEU A 124 -24.16 9.73 15.18
C LEU A 124 -24.80 9.01 14.00
N GLN A 125 -24.47 9.45 12.79
CA GLN A 125 -25.01 8.90 11.55
C GLN A 125 -24.04 7.89 10.96
N ARG A 126 -24.43 6.60 10.93
CA ARG A 126 -23.61 5.53 10.34
C ARG A 126 -24.04 5.24 8.91
N VAL A 127 -23.09 5.31 7.98
CA VAL A 127 -23.25 4.86 6.59
C VAL A 127 -22.61 3.49 6.42
N PRO A 128 -23.39 2.41 6.21
CA PRO A 128 -22.85 1.08 5.96
C PRO A 128 -22.28 0.96 4.53
N MET A 129 -21.22 0.17 4.39
CA MET A 129 -20.43 -0.03 3.17
C MET A 129 -20.03 -1.50 2.99
N HIS A 130 -20.98 -2.42 3.21
CA HIS A 130 -20.69 -3.87 3.22
C HIS A 130 -20.17 -4.42 1.89
N GLU A 131 -20.63 -3.85 0.77
CA GLU A 131 -20.26 -4.27 -0.59
C GLU A 131 -18.91 -3.66 -1.03
N PRO A 132 -17.84 -4.45 -1.25
CA PRO A 132 -16.52 -3.92 -1.60
C PRO A 132 -16.47 -3.15 -2.93
N LEU A 133 -17.36 -3.48 -3.87
CA LEU A 133 -17.41 -2.90 -5.22
C LEU A 133 -18.51 -1.84 -5.40
N ARG A 134 -19.16 -1.40 -4.30
CA ARG A 134 -20.00 -0.19 -4.29
C ARG A 134 -19.22 0.96 -3.68
N GLY A 135 -19.69 2.19 -3.87
CA GLY A 135 -18.95 3.36 -3.34
C GLY A 135 -17.68 3.68 -4.14
N THR A 136 -17.63 3.23 -5.38
CA THR A 136 -16.58 3.54 -6.35
C THR A 136 -16.68 4.99 -6.84
N GLU A 137 -15.66 5.45 -7.55
CA GLU A 137 -15.68 6.72 -8.26
C GLU A 137 -16.86 6.83 -9.23
N SER A 138 -17.03 5.82 -10.08
CA SER A 138 -18.10 5.79 -11.08
C SER A 138 -19.51 5.91 -10.47
N SER A 139 -19.70 5.40 -9.25
CA SER A 139 -21.01 5.41 -8.56
C SER A 139 -21.21 6.62 -7.65
N THR A 140 -20.15 7.17 -7.03
CA THR A 140 -20.31 8.15 -5.94
C THR A 140 -19.62 9.49 -6.16
N LYS A 141 -18.77 9.66 -7.18
CA LYS A 141 -18.08 10.93 -7.43
C LYS A 141 -19.03 12.11 -7.58
N ARG A 142 -20.05 11.97 -8.44
CA ARG A 142 -21.04 13.05 -8.67
C ARG A 142 -21.81 13.41 -7.40
N LEU A 143 -22.15 12.40 -6.58
CA LEU A 143 -22.80 12.62 -5.29
C LEU A 143 -21.89 13.42 -4.37
N LEU A 144 -20.66 12.96 -4.14
CA LEU A 144 -19.69 13.60 -3.26
C LEU A 144 -19.31 15.02 -3.71
N ASP A 145 -19.08 15.23 -5.01
CA ASP A 145 -18.75 16.54 -5.58
C ASP A 145 -19.92 17.54 -5.44
N SER A 146 -21.16 17.05 -5.32
CA SER A 146 -22.35 17.89 -5.13
C SER A 146 -22.66 18.23 -3.66
N CYS A 147 -21.88 17.71 -2.70
CA CYS A 147 -22.10 17.91 -1.26
C CYS A 147 -21.04 18.87 -0.69
N ARG A 148 -21.47 19.90 0.03
CA ARG A 148 -20.58 20.83 0.73
C ARG A 148 -20.33 20.40 2.17
N THR A 149 -21.29 19.67 2.76
CA THR A 149 -21.20 19.14 4.13
C THR A 149 -21.49 17.65 4.16
N ALA A 150 -21.09 16.97 5.24
CA ALA A 150 -21.51 15.59 5.50
C ALA A 150 -23.03 15.48 5.68
N GLY A 151 -23.71 16.54 6.15
CA GLY A 151 -25.17 16.59 6.24
C GLY A 151 -25.82 16.44 4.86
N ASP A 152 -25.36 17.23 3.87
CA ASP A 152 -25.85 17.15 2.49
C ASP A 152 -25.72 15.73 1.92
N LEU A 153 -24.62 15.06 2.24
CA LEU A 153 -24.34 13.69 1.80
C LEU A 153 -25.33 12.71 2.43
N ILE A 154 -25.54 12.78 3.75
CA ILE A 154 -26.44 11.89 4.46
C ILE A 154 -27.89 12.05 3.99
N ASP A 155 -28.34 13.29 3.77
CA ASP A 155 -29.69 13.56 3.28
C ASP A 155 -29.91 12.96 1.88
N LYS A 156 -28.91 13.06 1.00
CA LYS A 156 -28.96 12.48 -0.35
C LYS A 156 -28.83 10.95 -0.40
N ILE A 157 -28.18 10.33 0.59
CA ILE A 157 -28.07 8.86 0.67
C ILE A 157 -29.36 8.23 1.22
N LYS A 158 -30.09 8.96 2.09
CA LYS A 158 -31.36 8.50 2.67
C LYS A 158 -32.55 8.66 1.73
N THR A 159 -32.41 9.45 0.68
CA THR A 159 -33.43 9.65 -0.38
C THR A 159 -33.35 8.53 -1.41
#